data_AF-A0A5N7SJL3-F1
#
_entry.id   AF-A0A5N7SJL3-F1
#
_cell.length_a   1.000
_cell.length_b   1.000
_cell.length_c   1.000
_cell.angle_alpha   90.00
_cell.angle_beta   90.00
_cell.angle_gamma   90.00
#
_symmetry.space_group_name_H-M   'P 1'
#
loop_
_entity.id
_entity.type
_entity.pdbx_description
1 polymer ?
#
loop_
_entity_poly.entity_id
_entity_poly.type
_entity_poly.pdbx_seq_one_letter_code
_entity_poly.pdbx_strand_id
1 'polypeptide(L)'
;MANNGGFFAIGKQQWTKACSLGLNHAVTLLVMARGTGRDNCTTSWSAESAFKYTGLAWRRGNDVIAALCEAQLVAKEQAGKRPRYKLSKPDALEDLIWLPNEFVTGAASEVPPLRKLREGQSVEHLETLVELYAAQDLVGDGGISRSLFRAPYDVRERICGRGPFEIIGFSRSKREDHCSFSGPLKRFQYAKVEDDSQHPVWTFLRSMERMGLLERATYLVESDDQESELIHQLAGDDLSQRTADAAVALADSLPGGFSYEAQRFDFVLPIPEHMTKATVVGILRLRYRPKTTKTAAWYGQHVESCARYEALYNRIAEGDFSGLAAKC
;
A
#
# COMPACT_ATOMS: atom_id res chain seq x y z
N MET A 1 -23.86 -16.00 -6.47
CA MET A 1 -22.40 -15.95 -6.73
C MET A 1 -21.72 -16.47 -5.48
N ALA A 2 -20.87 -17.50 -5.58
CA ALA A 2 -20.17 -18.03 -4.41
C ALA A 2 -19.30 -16.92 -3.80
N ASN A 3 -19.43 -16.71 -2.49
CA ASN A 3 -18.73 -15.66 -1.77
C ASN A 3 -17.24 -16.04 -1.69
N ASN A 4 -16.43 -15.55 -2.62
CA ASN A 4 -14.98 -15.77 -2.70
C ASN A 4 -14.26 -14.75 -1.82
N GLY A 5 -14.25 -14.95 -0.49
CA GLY A 5 -13.29 -14.40 0.50
C GLY A 5 -12.91 -12.91 0.52
N GLY A 6 -13.30 -12.07 -0.45
CA GLY A 6 -12.74 -10.74 -0.67
C GLY A 6 -11.32 -10.69 -1.27
N PHE A 7 -10.73 -11.82 -1.66
CA PHE A 7 -9.38 -11.92 -2.22
C PHE A 7 -9.22 -13.17 -3.10
N PHE A 8 -8.10 -13.25 -3.83
CA PHE A 8 -7.63 -14.43 -4.55
C PHE A 8 -6.12 -14.57 -4.44
N ALA A 9 -5.57 -15.72 -4.83
CA ALA A 9 -4.12 -15.95 -4.85
C ALA A 9 -3.56 -16.29 -6.23
N ILE A 10 -2.25 -16.12 -6.41
CA ILE A 10 -1.43 -16.69 -7.49
C ILE A 10 -0.10 -17.18 -6.90
N GLY A 11 0.56 -18.16 -7.53
CA GLY A 11 1.91 -18.56 -7.09
C GLY A 11 2.99 -17.62 -7.63
N LYS A 12 4.04 -17.36 -6.83
CA LYS A 12 5.16 -16.47 -7.19
C LYS A 12 5.85 -16.91 -8.48
N GLN A 13 6.20 -18.19 -8.61
CA GLN A 13 6.87 -18.71 -9.81
C GLN A 13 5.94 -18.67 -11.03
N GLN A 14 4.67 -19.01 -10.86
CA GLN A 14 3.67 -18.95 -11.92
C GLN A 14 3.46 -17.51 -12.40
N TRP A 15 3.52 -16.54 -11.48
CA TRP A 15 3.45 -15.12 -11.79
C TRP A 15 4.62 -14.68 -12.66
N THR A 16 5.87 -14.91 -12.22
CA THR A 16 7.07 -14.58 -13.01
C THR A 16 7.05 -15.23 -14.38
N LYS A 17 6.64 -16.50 -14.47
CA LYS A 17 6.53 -17.19 -15.75
C LYS A 17 5.45 -16.56 -16.64
N ALA A 18 4.30 -16.16 -16.11
CA ALA A 18 3.29 -15.45 -16.89
C ALA A 18 3.77 -14.09 -17.41
N CYS A 19 4.52 -13.35 -16.59
CA CYS A 19 5.15 -12.09 -17.00
C CYS A 19 6.15 -12.30 -18.14
N SER A 20 6.95 -13.37 -18.11
CA SER A 20 7.90 -13.72 -19.19
C SER A 20 7.22 -14.06 -20.53
N LEU A 21 5.97 -14.53 -20.51
CA LEU A 21 5.17 -14.74 -21.72
C LEU A 21 4.60 -13.42 -22.28
N GLY A 22 4.58 -12.36 -21.46
CA GLY A 22 4.17 -11.01 -21.83
C GLY A 22 2.91 -10.52 -21.13
N LEU A 23 2.67 -9.21 -21.27
CA LEU A 23 1.64 -8.47 -20.52
C LEU A 23 0.24 -9.10 -20.57
N ASN A 24 -0.22 -9.51 -21.76
CA ASN A 24 -1.57 -10.08 -21.88
C ASN A 24 -1.69 -11.45 -21.19
N HIS A 25 -0.61 -12.22 -21.11
CA HIS A 25 -0.58 -13.49 -20.38
C HIS A 25 -0.67 -13.25 -18.88
N ALA A 26 0.15 -12.35 -18.35
CA ALA A 26 0.10 -11.93 -16.94
C ALA A 26 -1.30 -11.41 -16.55
N VAL A 27 -1.85 -10.49 -17.33
CA VAL A 27 -3.18 -9.93 -17.12
C VAL A 27 -4.28 -11.00 -17.17
N THR A 28 -4.23 -11.91 -18.15
CA THR A 28 -5.23 -12.98 -18.29
C THR A 28 -5.14 -13.98 -17.14
N LEU A 29 -3.94 -14.33 -16.69
CA LEU A 29 -3.75 -15.20 -15.52
C LEU A 29 -4.39 -14.59 -14.27
N LEU A 30 -4.19 -13.29 -14.02
CA LEU A 30 -4.82 -12.58 -12.89
C LEU A 30 -6.35 -12.59 -12.98
N VAL A 31 -6.90 -12.36 -14.17
CA VAL A 31 -8.36 -12.44 -14.38
C VAL A 31 -8.87 -13.84 -14.05
N MET A 32 -8.22 -14.88 -14.58
CA MET A 32 -8.60 -16.26 -14.31
C MET A 32 -8.49 -16.61 -12.82
N ALA A 33 -7.42 -16.15 -12.16
CA ALA A 33 -7.17 -16.34 -10.74
C ALA A 33 -8.24 -15.68 -9.87
N ARG A 34 -8.65 -14.46 -10.17
CA ARG A 34 -9.77 -13.81 -9.47
C ARG A 34 -11.11 -14.51 -9.70
N GLY A 35 -11.26 -15.22 -10.81
CA GLY A 35 -12.42 -16.03 -11.12
C GLY A 35 -12.52 -17.35 -10.38
N THR A 36 -11.47 -17.75 -9.64
CA THR A 36 -11.43 -19.03 -8.94
C THR A 36 -12.42 -19.10 -7.78
N GLY A 37 -12.81 -20.32 -7.37
CA GLY A 37 -13.68 -20.54 -6.23
C GLY A 37 -12.97 -20.47 -4.87
N ARG A 38 -13.56 -21.08 -3.84
CA ARG A 38 -12.98 -21.17 -2.48
C ARG A 38 -11.62 -21.89 -2.46
N ASP A 39 -11.44 -22.84 -3.36
CA ASP A 39 -10.19 -23.58 -3.55
C ASP A 39 -9.08 -22.72 -4.14
N ASN A 40 -9.39 -21.49 -4.58
CA ASN A 40 -8.48 -20.57 -5.24
C ASN A 40 -7.82 -21.16 -6.51
N CYS A 41 -8.29 -22.29 -7.05
CA CYS A 41 -7.61 -23.01 -8.13
C CYS A 41 -8.51 -23.21 -9.35
N THR A 42 -9.74 -23.66 -9.16
CA THR A 42 -10.66 -23.94 -10.26
C THR A 42 -11.48 -22.71 -10.63
N THR A 43 -11.52 -22.38 -11.91
CA THR A 43 -12.22 -21.20 -12.47
C THR A 43 -13.00 -21.54 -13.73
N SER A 44 -14.15 -20.90 -13.90
CA SER A 44 -14.91 -20.91 -15.16
C SER A 44 -14.71 -19.61 -15.96
N TRP A 45 -13.84 -18.71 -15.49
CA TRP A 45 -13.57 -17.45 -16.17
C TRP A 45 -12.70 -17.73 -17.40
N SER A 46 -13.01 -17.02 -18.48
CA SER A 46 -12.50 -17.29 -19.82
C SER A 46 -12.08 -16.00 -20.52
N ALA A 47 -11.83 -16.08 -21.83
CA ALA A 47 -11.56 -14.92 -22.67
C ALA A 47 -12.66 -13.84 -22.59
N GLU A 48 -13.91 -14.22 -22.31
CA GLU A 48 -15.00 -13.27 -22.07
C GLU A 48 -14.78 -12.45 -20.80
N SER A 49 -14.32 -13.09 -19.73
CA SER A 49 -13.96 -12.40 -18.49
C SER A 49 -12.74 -11.52 -18.68
N ALA A 50 -11.73 -11.99 -19.43
CA ALA A 50 -10.55 -11.20 -19.77
C ALA A 50 -10.94 -9.94 -20.55
N PHE A 51 -11.82 -10.06 -21.55
CA PHE A 51 -12.38 -8.92 -22.26
C PHE A 51 -13.11 -7.97 -21.32
N LYS A 52 -14.03 -8.48 -20.48
CA LYS A 52 -14.83 -7.66 -19.56
C LYS A 52 -13.99 -6.79 -18.64
N TYR A 53 -12.96 -7.35 -18.01
CA TYR A 53 -12.21 -6.66 -16.96
C TYR A 53 -10.97 -5.92 -17.45
N THR A 54 -10.52 -6.18 -18.68
CA THR A 54 -9.24 -5.63 -19.17
C THR A 54 -9.37 -4.95 -20.54
N GLY A 55 -10.46 -5.20 -21.27
CA GLY A 55 -10.63 -4.77 -22.66
C GLY A 55 -9.84 -5.59 -23.68
N LEU A 56 -9.18 -6.69 -23.26
CA LEU A 56 -8.46 -7.58 -24.17
C LEU A 56 -9.43 -8.26 -25.14
N ALA A 57 -9.26 -8.01 -26.44
CA ALA A 57 -10.13 -8.57 -27.47
C ALA A 57 -10.25 -10.10 -27.35
N TRP A 58 -11.48 -10.61 -27.48
CA TRP A 58 -11.82 -12.01 -27.20
C TRP A 58 -10.95 -13.04 -27.95
N ARG A 59 -10.66 -12.80 -29.24
CA ARG A 59 -9.76 -13.67 -30.03
C ARG A 59 -8.37 -13.78 -29.39
N ARG A 60 -7.74 -12.64 -29.07
CA ARG A 60 -6.44 -12.59 -28.38
C ARG A 60 -6.52 -13.24 -27.00
N GLY A 61 -7.63 -13.08 -26.29
CA GLY A 61 -7.86 -13.76 -25.01
C GLY A 61 -7.83 -15.29 -25.13
N ASN A 62 -8.43 -15.86 -26.18
CA ASN A 62 -8.36 -17.31 -26.41
C ASN A 62 -6.94 -17.78 -26.73
N ASP A 63 -6.22 -17.05 -27.60
CA ASP A 63 -4.83 -17.38 -27.95
C ASP A 63 -3.93 -17.34 -26.70
N VAL A 64 -4.12 -16.33 -25.84
CA VAL A 64 -3.41 -16.21 -24.57
C VAL A 64 -3.73 -17.36 -23.61
N ILE A 65 -5.01 -17.76 -23.47
CA ILE A 65 -5.38 -18.90 -22.62
C ILE A 65 -4.74 -20.20 -23.13
N ALA A 66 -4.68 -20.40 -24.45
CA ALA A 66 -4.00 -21.54 -25.05
C ALA A 66 -2.50 -21.55 -24.68
N ALA A 67 -1.81 -20.41 -24.84
CA ALA A 67 -0.40 -20.26 -24.46
C ALA A 67 -0.16 -20.47 -22.95
N LEU A 68 -1.07 -20.01 -22.08
CA LEU A 68 -1.01 -20.30 -20.65
C LEU A 68 -1.17 -21.80 -20.34
N CYS A 69 -1.93 -22.54 -21.16
CA CYS A 69 -2.06 -23.99 -21.05
C CYS A 69 -0.79 -24.70 -21.51
N GLU A 70 -0.21 -24.29 -22.64
CA GLU A 70 1.07 -24.80 -23.13
C GLU A 70 2.21 -24.57 -22.13
N ALA A 71 2.21 -23.42 -21.45
CA ALA A 71 3.17 -23.10 -20.40
C ALA A 71 2.93 -23.82 -19.06
N GLN A 72 1.88 -24.65 -18.97
CA GLN A 72 1.45 -25.38 -17.77
C GLN A 72 1.10 -24.48 -16.57
N LEU A 73 0.71 -23.24 -16.85
CA LEU A 73 0.19 -22.32 -15.83
C LEU A 73 -1.31 -22.53 -15.57
N VAL A 74 -2.00 -23.08 -16.57
CA VAL A 74 -3.43 -23.37 -16.56
C VAL A 74 -3.65 -24.76 -17.17
N ALA A 75 -4.53 -25.57 -16.58
CA ALA A 75 -4.99 -26.82 -17.17
C ALA A 75 -6.46 -26.69 -17.56
N LYS A 76 -6.82 -27.09 -18.78
CA LYS A 76 -8.21 -27.11 -19.23
C LYS A 76 -8.88 -28.42 -18.83
N GLU A 77 -9.76 -28.37 -17.84
CA GLU A 77 -10.49 -29.55 -17.33
C GLU A 77 -11.75 -29.83 -18.15
N GLN A 78 -12.42 -28.79 -18.63
CA GLN A 78 -13.66 -28.91 -19.41
C GLN A 78 -13.64 -27.96 -20.60
N ALA A 79 -13.98 -28.48 -21.78
CA ALA A 79 -14.16 -27.70 -23.01
C ALA A 79 -15.64 -27.34 -23.28
N GLY A 80 -15.89 -26.54 -24.31
CA GLY A 80 -17.22 -26.14 -24.75
C GLY A 80 -17.64 -24.75 -24.28
N LYS A 81 -18.95 -24.47 -24.30
CA LYS A 81 -19.54 -23.14 -24.01
C LYS A 81 -19.36 -22.67 -22.57
N ARG A 82 -19.09 -23.59 -21.64
CA ARG A 82 -18.84 -23.32 -20.22
C ARG A 82 -17.54 -24.00 -19.81
N PRO A 83 -16.39 -23.49 -20.28
CA PRO A 83 -15.12 -24.13 -20.01
C PRO A 83 -14.79 -24.06 -18.52
N ARG A 84 -14.04 -25.05 -18.04
CA ARG A 84 -13.45 -25.05 -16.70
C ARG A 84 -11.95 -25.22 -16.81
N TYR A 85 -11.25 -24.46 -15.99
CA TYR A 85 -9.81 -24.44 -15.92
C TYR A 85 -9.36 -24.62 -14.49
N LYS A 86 -8.18 -25.22 -14.31
CA LYS A 86 -7.49 -25.33 -13.03
C LYS A 86 -6.14 -24.63 -13.12
N LEU A 87 -5.90 -23.67 -12.24
CA LEU A 87 -4.64 -22.93 -12.18
C LEU A 87 -3.58 -23.76 -11.48
N SER A 88 -2.34 -23.69 -11.99
CA SER A 88 -1.17 -24.22 -11.30
C SER A 88 -0.83 -23.32 -10.12
N LYS A 89 -0.62 -23.92 -8.94
CA LYS A 89 -0.23 -23.22 -7.72
C LYS A 89 0.70 -24.08 -6.87
N PRO A 90 1.62 -23.47 -6.10
CA PRO A 90 2.36 -24.17 -5.08
C PRO A 90 1.43 -24.57 -3.92
N ASP A 91 1.82 -25.61 -3.19
CA ASP A 91 1.13 -26.03 -1.96
C ASP A 91 1.48 -25.12 -0.76
N ALA A 92 2.69 -24.56 -0.77
CA ALA A 92 3.21 -23.68 0.28
C ALA A 92 2.54 -22.29 0.22
N LEU A 93 2.03 -21.81 1.37
CA LEU A 93 1.31 -20.54 1.45
C LEU A 93 2.23 -19.32 1.30
N GLU A 94 3.48 -19.45 1.73
CA GLU A 94 4.54 -18.46 1.59
C GLU A 94 4.94 -18.19 0.14
N ASP A 95 4.65 -19.13 -0.76
CA ASP A 95 4.88 -19.00 -2.19
C ASP A 95 3.67 -18.43 -2.95
N LEU A 96 2.59 -18.08 -2.23
CA LEU A 96 1.42 -17.42 -2.78
C LEU A 96 1.51 -15.90 -2.61
N ILE A 97 0.97 -15.19 -3.61
CA ILE A 97 0.71 -13.75 -3.58
C ILE A 97 -0.79 -13.56 -3.44
N TRP A 98 -1.21 -12.92 -2.35
CA TRP A 98 -2.61 -12.63 -2.05
C TRP A 98 -3.01 -11.26 -2.59
N LEU A 99 -4.05 -11.23 -3.42
CA LEU A 99 -4.50 -10.05 -4.14
C LEU A 99 -5.97 -9.74 -3.84
N PRO A 100 -6.37 -8.46 -3.76
CA PRO A 100 -7.77 -8.08 -3.58
C PRO A 100 -8.54 -8.31 -4.88
N ASN A 101 -9.80 -8.70 -4.78
CA ASN A 101 -10.66 -8.92 -5.94
C ASN A 101 -10.82 -7.63 -6.78
N GLU A 102 -10.88 -6.49 -6.09
CA GLU A 102 -11.00 -5.14 -6.64
C GLU A 102 -9.81 -4.78 -7.54
N PHE A 103 -8.65 -5.43 -7.39
CA PHE A 103 -7.53 -5.25 -8.32
C PHE A 103 -7.91 -5.65 -9.76
N VAL A 104 -8.75 -6.67 -9.91
CA VAL A 104 -9.22 -7.14 -11.22
C VAL A 104 -10.55 -6.49 -11.61
N THR A 105 -11.47 -6.32 -10.65
CA THR A 105 -12.84 -5.90 -10.97
C THR A 105 -13.09 -4.40 -10.83
N GLY A 106 -12.18 -3.66 -10.20
CA GLY A 106 -12.43 -2.33 -9.68
C GLY A 106 -13.31 -2.34 -8.43
N ALA A 107 -13.32 -1.20 -7.74
CA ALA A 107 -14.27 -0.85 -6.70
C ALA A 107 -15.39 0.04 -7.29
N ALA A 108 -16.65 -0.30 -7.02
CA ALA A 108 -17.82 0.41 -7.54
C ALA A 108 -17.80 0.55 -9.08
N SER A 109 -17.92 1.77 -9.61
CA SER A 109 -18.08 2.07 -11.05
C SER A 109 -16.81 2.58 -11.73
N GLU A 110 -15.62 2.33 -11.15
CA GLU A 110 -14.37 2.80 -11.74
C GLU A 110 -13.90 1.94 -12.94
N VAL A 111 -12.92 2.47 -13.68
CA VAL A 111 -12.15 1.65 -14.63
C VAL A 111 -11.27 0.67 -13.83
N PRO A 112 -11.37 -0.66 -14.05
CA PRO A 112 -10.64 -1.63 -13.25
C PRO A 112 -9.12 -1.38 -13.20
N PRO A 113 -8.47 -1.51 -12.04
CA PRO A 113 -7.02 -1.32 -11.88
C PRO A 113 -6.19 -2.11 -12.89
N LEU A 114 -6.52 -3.39 -13.07
CA LEU A 114 -5.83 -4.26 -14.02
C LEU A 114 -5.98 -3.78 -15.48
N ARG A 115 -7.11 -3.15 -15.83
CA ARG A 115 -7.30 -2.54 -17.15
C ARG A 115 -6.35 -1.36 -17.36
N LYS A 116 -6.26 -0.45 -16.38
CA LYS A 116 -5.33 0.69 -16.42
C LYS A 116 -3.89 0.23 -16.62
N LEU A 117 -3.48 -0.80 -15.89
CA LEU A 117 -2.13 -1.41 -16.01
C LEU A 117 -1.90 -2.01 -17.39
N ARG A 118 -2.87 -2.75 -17.93
CA ARG A 118 -2.77 -3.28 -19.31
C ARG A 118 -2.65 -2.14 -20.31
N GLU A 119 -3.47 -1.10 -20.20
CA GLU A 119 -3.44 0.05 -21.11
C GLU A 119 -2.13 0.86 -21.00
N GLY A 120 -1.46 0.82 -19.84
CA GLY A 120 -0.12 1.36 -19.64
C GLY A 120 1.01 0.60 -20.34
N GLN A 121 0.73 -0.58 -20.92
CA GLN A 121 1.65 -1.36 -21.78
C GLN A 121 3.02 -1.72 -21.18
N SER A 122 3.16 -1.72 -19.85
CA SER A 122 4.39 -2.14 -19.15
C SER A 122 4.17 -3.40 -18.34
N VAL A 123 4.73 -4.52 -18.81
CA VAL A 123 4.73 -5.78 -18.04
C VAL A 123 5.58 -5.65 -16.78
N GLU A 124 6.68 -4.89 -16.84
CA GLU A 124 7.55 -4.66 -15.68
C GLU A 124 6.81 -3.92 -14.57
N HIS A 125 6.02 -2.89 -14.89
CA HIS A 125 5.22 -2.17 -13.88
C HIS A 125 4.16 -3.08 -13.25
N LEU A 126 3.45 -3.87 -14.08
CA LEU A 126 2.45 -4.81 -13.58
C LEU A 126 3.10 -5.86 -12.65
N GLU A 127 4.22 -6.43 -13.08
CA GLU A 127 4.97 -7.43 -12.31
C GLU A 127 5.45 -6.87 -10.97
N THR A 128 6.08 -5.68 -11.00
CA THR A 128 6.56 -5.01 -9.79
C THR A 128 5.41 -4.72 -8.82
N LEU A 129 4.29 -4.19 -9.30
CA LEU A 129 3.15 -3.86 -8.44
C LEU A 129 2.56 -5.11 -7.77
N VAL A 130 2.43 -6.22 -8.50
CA VAL A 130 1.92 -7.48 -7.93
C VAL A 130 2.90 -8.05 -6.91
N GLU A 131 4.20 -7.94 -7.14
CA GLU A 131 5.21 -8.36 -6.16
C GLU A 131 5.23 -7.48 -4.91
N LEU A 132 4.87 -6.20 -5.01
CA LEU A 132 4.68 -5.35 -3.83
C LEU A 132 3.54 -5.85 -2.92
N TYR A 133 2.51 -6.52 -3.45
CA TYR A 133 1.49 -7.17 -2.60
C TYR A 133 2.07 -8.32 -1.77
N ALA A 134 3.10 -9.00 -2.28
CA ALA A 134 3.78 -10.06 -1.55
C ALA A 134 4.78 -9.52 -0.51
N ALA A 135 5.30 -8.31 -0.75
CA ALA A 135 6.33 -7.69 0.08
C ALA A 135 5.80 -6.70 1.14
N GLN A 136 4.54 -6.25 1.02
CA GLN A 136 3.96 -5.32 2.00
C GLN A 136 3.77 -5.97 3.38
N ASP A 137 3.90 -5.16 4.42
CA ASP A 137 3.45 -5.48 5.76
C ASP A 137 2.57 -4.34 6.27
N LEU A 138 1.25 -4.57 6.28
CA LEU A 138 0.32 -3.58 6.82
C LEU A 138 0.44 -3.49 8.33
N VAL A 139 0.64 -4.60 9.04
CA VAL A 139 0.62 -4.60 10.51
C VAL A 139 1.87 -3.95 11.06
N GLY A 140 3.05 -4.32 10.56
CA GLY A 140 4.33 -3.75 11.01
C GLY A 140 4.66 -2.40 10.38
N ASP A 141 4.62 -2.31 9.06
CA ASP A 141 5.08 -1.13 8.31
C ASP A 141 3.95 -0.20 7.86
N GLY A 142 2.70 -0.55 8.11
CA GLY A 142 1.55 0.22 7.64
C GLY A 142 1.41 0.21 6.12
N GLY A 143 2.17 -0.58 5.37
CA GLY A 143 2.25 -0.46 3.91
C GLY A 143 3.45 -1.18 3.31
N ILE A 144 4.07 -0.55 2.32
CA ILE A 144 5.36 -0.96 1.79
C ILE A 144 6.43 -0.62 2.84
N SER A 145 7.35 -1.55 3.08
CA SER A 145 8.39 -1.38 4.10
C SER A 145 9.19 -0.10 3.95
N ARG A 146 9.50 0.55 5.08
CA ARG A 146 10.33 1.77 5.15
C ARG A 146 11.79 1.54 4.71
N SER A 147 12.22 0.28 4.71
CA SER A 147 13.48 -0.17 4.11
C SER A 147 13.47 -0.04 2.58
N LEU A 148 12.29 -0.15 1.96
CA LEU A 148 12.09 -0.09 0.51
C LEU A 148 11.77 1.32 0.02
N PHE A 149 10.86 2.02 0.70
CA PHE A 149 10.53 3.41 0.41
C PHE A 149 10.26 4.20 1.69
N ARG A 150 10.80 5.42 1.78
CA ARG A 150 10.44 6.36 2.85
C ARG A 150 10.54 7.82 2.39
N ALA A 151 9.68 8.67 2.93
CA ALA A 151 9.70 10.12 2.73
C ALA A 151 9.89 10.81 4.10
N PRO A 152 11.13 11.04 4.55
CA PRO A 152 11.39 11.56 5.90
C PRO A 152 10.98 13.03 6.05
N TYR A 153 10.60 13.39 7.27
CA TYR A 153 10.52 14.78 7.74
C TYR A 153 11.82 15.08 8.48
N ASP A 154 12.78 15.62 7.75
CA ASP A 154 14.17 15.79 8.18
C ASP A 154 14.38 16.96 9.16
N VAL A 155 13.39 17.85 9.28
CA VAL A 155 13.38 18.91 10.29
C VAL A 155 12.60 18.43 11.51
N ARG A 156 13.23 18.51 12.68
CA ARG A 156 12.64 18.21 13.99
C ARG A 156 13.09 19.26 15.00
N GLU A 157 12.20 20.15 15.40
CA GLU A 157 12.53 21.28 16.28
C GLU A 157 11.60 21.32 17.49
N ARG A 158 12.19 21.52 18.67
CA ARG A 158 11.44 21.69 19.92
C ARG A 158 10.88 23.11 19.96
N ILE A 159 9.57 23.25 20.11
CA ILE A 159 8.87 24.53 20.24
C ILE A 159 8.80 24.93 21.72
N CYS A 160 8.17 24.09 22.54
CA CYS A 160 8.01 24.33 23.98
C CYS A 160 7.66 23.06 24.75
N GLY A 161 7.76 23.11 26.09
CA GLY A 161 7.23 22.06 26.95
C GLY A 161 5.76 22.32 27.32
N ARG A 162 4.95 21.26 27.46
CA ARG A 162 3.54 21.33 27.85
C ARG A 162 3.14 20.11 28.68
N GLY A 163 3.16 20.25 30.01
CA GLY A 163 2.94 19.12 30.93
C GLY A 163 4.07 18.08 30.78
N PRO A 164 3.77 16.77 30.68
CA PRO A 164 4.77 15.71 30.47
C PRO A 164 5.18 15.53 29.00
N PHE A 165 4.91 16.51 28.14
CA PHE A 165 5.16 16.46 26.70
C PHE A 165 6.08 17.59 26.27
N GLU A 166 6.91 17.27 25.28
CA GLU A 166 7.59 18.24 24.43
C GLU A 166 6.75 18.48 23.17
N ILE A 167 6.46 19.73 22.86
CA ILE A 167 5.78 20.10 21.62
C ILE A 167 6.85 20.27 20.55
N ILE A 168 6.77 19.43 19.52
CA ILE A 168 7.80 19.30 18.48
C ILE A 168 7.19 19.59 17.12
N GLY A 169 7.84 20.46 16.36
CA GLY A 169 7.56 20.75 14.97
C GLY A 169 8.34 19.84 14.04
N PHE A 170 7.67 19.32 13.01
CA PHE A 170 8.24 18.47 11.96
C PHE A 170 7.98 19.07 10.57
N SER A 171 9.02 19.11 9.74
CA SER A 171 8.91 19.57 8.34
C SER A 171 9.83 18.79 7.40
N ARG A 172 9.54 18.88 6.10
CA ARG A 172 10.46 18.46 5.05
C ARG A 172 11.26 19.65 4.54
N SER A 173 12.55 19.75 4.85
CA SER A 173 13.40 20.82 4.29
C SER A 173 13.63 20.60 2.79
N LYS A 174 13.76 19.33 2.40
CA LYS A 174 13.88 18.86 1.03
C LYS A 174 12.79 17.82 0.83
N ARG A 175 11.94 18.00 -0.19
CA ARG A 175 10.92 17.00 -0.55
C ARG A 175 11.55 15.80 -1.28
N GLU A 176 12.59 15.25 -0.67
CA GLU A 176 13.33 14.09 -1.16
C GLU A 176 12.69 12.82 -0.58
N ASP A 177 12.32 11.92 -1.47
CA ASP A 177 11.90 10.58 -1.10
C ASP A 177 13.09 9.63 -1.30
N HIS A 178 13.18 8.60 -0.49
CA HIS A 178 14.22 7.58 -0.59
C HIS A 178 13.61 6.26 -1.01
N CYS A 179 14.31 5.57 -1.91
CA CYS A 179 13.94 4.26 -2.40
C CYS A 179 15.18 3.36 -2.41
N SER A 180 15.05 2.10 -2.00
CA SER A 180 16.12 1.12 -2.11
C SER A 180 15.86 0.15 -3.28
N PHE A 181 16.94 -0.36 -3.86
CA PHE A 181 16.89 -1.31 -4.97
C PHE A 181 16.95 -2.75 -4.49
N SER A 182 15.98 -3.13 -3.65
CA SER A 182 15.83 -4.48 -3.13
C SER A 182 14.45 -5.07 -3.43
N GLY A 183 14.32 -6.38 -3.24
CA GLY A 183 13.05 -7.09 -3.46
C GLY A 183 12.43 -6.76 -4.83
N PRO A 184 11.15 -6.38 -4.89
CA PRO A 184 10.47 -6.06 -6.15
C PRO A 184 11.13 -4.94 -6.96
N LEU A 185 11.81 -3.98 -6.31
CA LEU A 185 12.40 -2.80 -6.95
C LEU A 185 13.83 -3.03 -7.46
N LYS A 186 14.44 -4.18 -7.16
CA LYS A 186 15.80 -4.52 -7.60
C LYS A 186 15.98 -4.45 -9.11
N ARG A 187 14.93 -4.76 -9.87
CA ARG A 187 14.94 -4.70 -11.34
C ARG A 187 15.32 -3.33 -11.91
N PHE A 188 15.07 -2.25 -11.15
CA PHE A 188 15.40 -0.90 -11.58
C PHE A 188 16.85 -0.51 -11.30
N GLN A 189 17.61 -1.29 -10.53
CA GLN A 189 18.93 -0.92 -9.98
C GLN A 189 19.96 -0.45 -11.01
N TYR A 190 19.96 -1.08 -12.20
CA TYR A 190 21.02 -0.87 -13.21
C TYR A 190 20.61 0.09 -14.32
N ALA A 191 19.50 0.83 -14.14
CA ALA A 191 19.10 1.83 -15.10
C ALA A 191 20.15 2.96 -15.14
N LYS A 192 20.71 3.21 -16.34
CA LYS A 192 21.62 4.33 -16.54
C LYS A 192 20.78 5.57 -16.81
N VAL A 193 20.87 6.55 -15.91
CA VAL A 193 20.25 7.87 -16.06
C VAL A 193 21.26 8.96 -15.74
N GLU A 194 21.18 10.09 -16.44
CA GLU A 194 22.00 11.27 -16.15
C GLU A 194 21.45 12.07 -14.96
N ASP A 195 20.15 11.97 -14.71
CA ASP A 195 19.42 12.64 -13.65
C ASP A 195 18.62 11.60 -12.84
N ASP A 196 18.89 11.52 -11.53
CA ASP A 196 18.21 10.58 -10.63
C ASP A 196 16.69 10.80 -10.59
N SER A 197 16.20 12.04 -10.80
CA SER A 197 14.76 12.31 -10.83
C SER A 197 14.02 11.58 -11.96
N GLN A 198 14.76 11.20 -13.00
CA GLN A 198 14.31 10.47 -14.18
C GLN A 198 14.50 8.96 -14.04
N HIS A 199 15.06 8.48 -12.92
CA HIS A 199 15.28 7.06 -12.70
C HIS A 199 13.95 6.27 -12.87
N PRO A 200 13.96 5.11 -13.58
CA PRO A 200 12.75 4.35 -13.88
C PRO A 200 11.92 3.98 -12.66
N VAL A 201 12.54 3.79 -11.49
CA VAL A 201 11.82 3.53 -10.24
C VAL A 201 10.85 4.65 -9.89
N TRP A 202 11.26 5.92 -10.05
CA TRP A 202 10.41 7.06 -9.76
C TRP A 202 9.30 7.20 -10.80
N THR A 203 9.59 6.86 -12.06
CA THR A 203 8.58 6.78 -13.12
C THR A 203 7.53 5.72 -12.79
N PHE A 204 7.95 4.53 -12.36
CA PHE A 204 7.05 3.48 -11.87
C PHE A 204 6.18 3.97 -10.71
N LEU A 205 6.77 4.49 -9.63
CA LEU A 205 6.03 4.94 -8.44
C LEU A 205 5.02 6.03 -8.79
N ARG A 206 5.43 7.07 -9.53
CA ARG A 206 4.55 8.15 -9.99
C ARG A 206 3.43 7.63 -10.89
N SER A 207 3.71 6.67 -11.77
CA SER A 207 2.68 6.04 -12.60
C SER A 207 1.66 5.28 -11.75
N MET A 208 2.10 4.53 -10.74
CA MET A 208 1.19 3.79 -9.85
C MET A 208 0.34 4.72 -8.98
N GLU A 209 0.92 5.80 -8.45
CA GLU A 209 0.18 6.84 -7.73
C GLU A 209 -0.87 7.52 -8.64
N ARG A 210 -0.48 7.94 -9.86
CA ARG A 210 -1.39 8.57 -10.83
C ARG A 210 -2.54 7.66 -11.28
N MET A 211 -2.29 6.35 -11.38
CA MET A 211 -3.34 5.37 -11.66
C MET A 211 -4.26 5.11 -10.45
N GLY A 212 -3.89 5.61 -9.26
CA GLY A 212 -4.57 5.40 -8.00
C GLY A 212 -4.38 3.98 -7.45
N LEU A 213 -3.19 3.39 -7.65
CA LEU A 213 -2.83 2.03 -7.21
C LEU A 213 -1.94 2.05 -5.96
N LEU A 214 -1.14 3.11 -5.83
CA LEU A 214 -0.42 3.46 -4.62
C LEU A 214 -1.01 4.73 -4.02
N GLU A 215 -1.00 4.79 -2.71
CA GLU A 215 -1.35 5.97 -1.92
C GLU A 215 -0.24 6.28 -0.93
N ARG A 216 -0.16 7.54 -0.50
CA ARG A 216 0.75 7.97 0.56
C ARG A 216 0.02 7.97 1.89
N ALA A 217 0.70 7.48 2.91
CA ALA A 217 0.32 7.66 4.30
C ALA A 217 1.49 8.26 5.07
N THR A 218 1.22 9.09 6.06
CA THR A 218 2.24 9.68 6.93
C THR A 218 2.03 9.21 8.35
N TYR A 219 3.11 8.84 9.04
CA TYR A 219 3.08 8.29 10.38
C TYR A 219 4.01 9.06 11.31
N LEU A 220 3.58 9.19 12.57
CA LEU A 220 4.48 9.39 13.70
C LEU A 220 5.07 8.01 14.08
N VAL A 221 6.39 7.95 14.26
CA VAL A 221 7.14 6.73 14.57
C VAL A 221 8.12 6.97 15.72
N GLU A 222 8.50 5.91 16.43
CA GLU A 222 9.38 6.02 17.61
C GLU A 222 10.78 6.52 17.27
N SER A 223 11.27 6.21 16.06
CA SER A 223 12.52 6.73 15.52
C SER A 223 12.61 6.57 14.00
N ASP A 224 13.65 7.12 13.38
CA ASP A 224 13.96 6.95 11.96
C ASP A 224 14.51 5.56 11.60
N ASP A 225 14.71 4.70 12.61
CA ASP A 225 15.09 3.30 12.42
C ASP A 225 13.99 2.52 11.67
N GLN A 226 14.41 1.56 10.83
CA GLN A 226 13.50 0.79 9.98
C GLN A 226 12.66 -0.22 10.77
N GLU A 227 13.13 -0.62 11.95
CA GLU A 227 12.45 -1.56 12.84
C GLU A 227 11.66 -0.84 13.94
N SER A 228 11.60 0.51 13.92
CA SER A 228 10.89 1.28 14.96
C SER A 228 9.37 1.12 14.86
N GLU A 229 8.66 1.14 15.98
CA GLU A 229 7.21 0.95 15.92
C GLU A 229 6.48 2.18 15.34
N LEU A 230 5.38 1.91 14.63
CA LEU A 230 4.44 2.95 14.21
C LEU A 230 3.59 3.37 15.41
N ILE A 231 3.48 4.68 15.64
CA ILE A 231 2.72 5.21 16.77
C ILE A 231 1.26 5.47 16.36
N HIS A 232 1.05 6.33 15.37
CA HIS A 232 -0.24 6.53 14.70
C HIS A 232 -0.07 7.25 13.36
N GLN A 233 -1.09 7.13 12.49
CA GLN A 233 -1.12 7.82 11.20
C GLN A 233 -1.52 9.29 11.39
N LEU A 234 -0.90 10.17 10.61
CA LEU A 234 -1.10 11.62 10.57
C LEU A 234 -1.77 12.09 9.27
N ALA A 235 -1.61 11.35 8.18
CA ALA A 235 -2.25 11.67 6.90
C ALA A 235 -2.46 10.40 6.06
N GLY A 236 -3.44 10.42 5.17
CA GLY A 236 -3.70 9.36 4.19
C GLY A 236 -5.15 8.83 4.16
N ASP A 237 -5.94 9.10 5.20
CA ASP A 237 -7.37 8.78 5.27
C ASP A 237 -8.14 9.65 6.27
N ASP A 238 -9.47 9.56 6.25
CA ASP A 238 -10.38 10.38 7.06
C ASP A 238 -10.16 10.23 8.58
N LEU A 239 -9.73 9.05 9.05
CA LEU A 239 -9.46 8.82 10.48
C LEU A 239 -8.18 9.54 10.91
N SER A 240 -7.12 9.43 10.10
CA SER A 240 -5.88 10.16 10.33
C SER A 240 -6.07 11.68 10.23
N GLN A 241 -6.99 12.15 9.36
CA GLN A 241 -7.30 13.57 9.22
C GLN A 241 -7.85 14.16 10.52
N ARG A 242 -8.76 13.46 11.21
CA ARG A 242 -9.27 13.90 12.52
C ARG A 242 -8.17 14.02 13.57
N THR A 243 -7.22 13.10 13.54
CA THR A 243 -6.06 13.15 14.46
C THR A 243 -5.17 14.36 14.13
N ALA A 244 -4.95 14.64 12.85
CA ALA A 244 -4.20 15.82 12.41
C ALA A 244 -4.91 17.13 12.76
N ASP A 245 -6.22 17.20 12.59
CA ASP A 245 -7.02 18.38 12.96
C ASP A 245 -6.94 18.67 14.47
N ALA A 246 -6.95 17.62 15.31
CA ALA A 246 -6.73 17.75 16.74
C ALA A 246 -5.31 18.24 17.09
N ALA A 247 -4.29 17.82 16.34
CA ALA A 247 -2.93 18.33 16.49
C ALA A 247 -2.82 19.81 16.10
N VAL A 248 -3.52 20.24 15.04
CA VAL A 248 -3.60 21.65 14.65
C VAL A 248 -4.28 22.48 15.73
N ALA A 249 -5.43 22.02 16.26
CA ALA A 249 -6.12 22.70 17.35
C ALA A 249 -5.23 22.84 18.61
N LEU A 250 -4.42 21.82 18.91
CA LEU A 250 -3.41 21.89 19.96
C LEU A 250 -2.36 22.97 19.67
N ALA A 251 -1.82 23.01 18.45
CA ALA A 251 -0.83 24.00 18.04
C ALA A 251 -1.37 25.44 18.15
N ASP A 252 -2.62 25.66 17.77
CA ASP A 252 -3.31 26.94 17.88
C ASP A 252 -3.59 27.34 19.34
N SER A 253 -3.71 26.37 20.24
CA SER A 253 -3.89 26.58 21.69
C SER A 253 -2.60 26.91 22.45
N LEU A 254 -1.44 26.92 21.79
CA LEU A 254 -0.17 27.19 22.45
C LEU A 254 -0.10 28.65 22.91
N PRO A 255 0.34 28.91 24.16
CA PRO A 255 0.38 30.26 24.71
C PRO A 255 1.50 31.11 24.08
N GLY A 256 1.32 32.42 24.10
CA GLY A 256 2.35 33.37 23.69
C GLY A 256 2.71 33.27 22.21
N GLY A 257 4.00 33.42 21.88
CA GLY A 257 4.50 33.39 20.50
C GLY A 257 4.58 32.00 19.87
N PHE A 258 4.35 30.93 20.64
CA PHE A 258 4.57 29.55 20.19
C PHE A 258 3.59 29.10 19.11
N SER A 259 2.37 29.64 19.07
CA SER A 259 1.41 29.35 17.99
C SER A 259 1.88 29.90 16.63
N TYR A 260 2.58 31.05 16.61
CA TYR A 260 3.21 31.57 15.39
C TYR A 260 4.42 30.74 14.96
N GLU A 261 5.19 30.23 15.92
CA GLU A 261 6.31 29.33 15.63
C GLU A 261 5.81 28.00 15.04
N ALA A 262 4.73 27.45 15.58
CA ALA A 262 4.09 26.23 15.11
C ALA A 262 3.68 26.27 13.63
N GLN A 263 3.25 27.43 13.12
CA GLN A 263 2.84 27.60 11.71
C GLN A 263 3.97 27.37 10.69
N ARG A 264 5.23 27.29 11.13
CA ARG A 264 6.38 27.02 10.28
C ARG A 264 6.53 25.53 9.94
N PHE A 265 5.77 24.67 10.62
CA PHE A 265 5.92 23.23 10.52
C PHE A 265 4.76 22.56 9.79
N ASP A 266 5.07 21.45 9.10
CA ASP A 266 4.06 20.63 8.44
C ASP A 266 3.20 19.88 9.47
N PHE A 267 3.81 19.44 10.57
CA PHE A 267 3.14 18.83 11.73
C PHE A 267 3.69 19.39 13.04
N VAL A 268 2.81 19.61 14.01
CA VAL A 268 3.18 20.00 15.38
C VAL A 268 2.51 19.03 16.34
N LEU A 269 3.32 18.25 17.06
CA LEU A 269 2.83 17.11 17.83
C LEU A 269 3.36 17.16 19.27
N PRO A 270 2.54 16.80 20.27
CA PRO A 270 3.01 16.57 21.62
C PRO A 270 3.67 15.19 21.71
N ILE A 271 4.95 15.16 22.05
CA ILE A 271 5.77 13.96 22.17
C ILE A 271 6.10 13.75 23.65
N PRO A 272 5.80 12.59 24.25
CA PRO A 272 6.22 12.31 25.62
C PRO A 272 7.73 12.50 25.80
N GLU A 273 8.16 13.10 26.91
CA GLU A 273 9.57 13.47 27.14
C GLU A 273 10.57 12.31 26.95
N HIS A 274 10.14 11.08 27.25
CA HIS A 274 10.99 9.89 27.11
C HIS A 274 11.21 9.46 25.65
N MET A 275 10.34 9.86 24.71
CA MET A 275 10.39 9.51 23.28
C MET A 275 11.32 10.46 22.50
N THR A 276 12.59 10.50 22.91
CA THR A 276 13.58 11.48 22.43
C THR A 276 13.90 11.40 20.93
N LYS A 277 13.61 10.27 20.28
CA LYS A 277 13.90 10.03 18.85
C LYS A 277 12.66 10.05 17.96
N ALA A 278 11.46 10.28 18.50
CA ALA A 278 10.23 10.24 17.72
C ALA A 278 10.30 11.20 16.52
N THR A 279 9.87 10.73 15.36
CA THR A 279 9.94 11.45 14.09
C THR A 279 8.75 11.14 13.19
N VAL A 280 8.61 11.89 12.10
CA VAL A 280 7.54 11.73 11.12
C VAL A 280 8.10 11.16 9.82
N VAL A 281 7.40 10.17 9.25
CA VAL A 281 7.80 9.52 8.00
C VAL A 281 6.59 9.28 7.10
N GLY A 282 6.73 9.62 5.82
CA GLY A 282 5.82 9.20 4.78
C GLY A 282 6.17 7.82 4.24
N ILE A 283 5.15 7.00 4.00
CA ILE A 283 5.25 5.66 3.41
C ILE A 283 4.35 5.56 2.19
N LEU A 284 4.57 4.53 1.38
CA LEU A 284 3.65 4.14 0.32
C LEU A 284 2.82 2.93 0.76
N ARG A 285 1.55 2.91 0.37
CA ARG A 285 0.62 1.83 0.64
C ARG A 285 -0.11 1.42 -0.62
N LEU A 286 -0.40 0.13 -0.76
CA LEU A 286 -1.26 -0.38 -1.83
C LEU A 286 -2.72 -0.02 -1.51
N ARG A 287 -3.37 0.68 -2.45
CA ARG A 287 -4.73 1.20 -2.24
C ARG A 287 -5.77 0.11 -2.02
N TYR A 288 -5.74 -0.91 -2.87
CA TYR A 288 -6.62 -2.07 -2.72
C TYR A 288 -5.97 -3.05 -1.76
N ARG A 289 -6.72 -3.54 -0.77
CA ARG A 289 -6.18 -4.39 0.28
C ARG A 289 -6.92 -5.72 0.28
N PRO A 290 -6.21 -6.87 0.25
CA PRO A 290 -6.85 -8.17 0.39
C PRO A 290 -7.63 -8.24 1.70
N LYS A 291 -8.88 -8.71 1.67
CA LYS A 291 -9.74 -8.79 2.88
C LYS A 291 -9.37 -10.02 3.73
N THR A 292 -8.18 -9.99 4.31
CA THR A 292 -7.64 -11.04 5.19
C THR A 292 -7.79 -10.69 6.66
N THR A 293 -7.62 -11.67 7.55
CA THR A 293 -7.57 -11.45 9.00
C THR A 293 -6.48 -10.44 9.40
N LYS A 294 -5.31 -10.47 8.74
CA LYS A 294 -4.22 -9.52 9.00
C LYS A 294 -4.62 -8.08 8.64
N THR A 295 -5.24 -7.89 7.47
CA THR A 295 -5.74 -6.58 7.04
C THR A 295 -6.80 -6.05 8.00
N ALA A 296 -7.69 -6.91 8.49
CA ALA A 296 -8.71 -6.54 9.47
C ALA A 296 -8.09 -6.15 10.83
N ALA A 297 -7.08 -6.90 11.30
CA ALA A 297 -6.36 -6.60 12.54
C ALA A 297 -5.64 -5.24 12.46
N TRP A 298 -4.91 -5.01 11.37
CA TRP A 298 -4.30 -3.71 11.09
C TRP A 298 -5.33 -2.58 11.11
N TYR A 299 -6.47 -2.74 10.41
CA TYR A 299 -7.49 -1.69 10.37
C TYR A 299 -8.10 -1.42 11.75
N GLY A 300 -8.29 -2.46 12.57
CA GLY A 300 -8.73 -2.30 13.96
C GLY A 300 -7.75 -1.48 14.80
N GLN A 301 -6.45 -1.78 14.71
CA GLN A 301 -5.39 -1.03 15.38
C GLN A 301 -5.30 0.43 14.88
N HIS A 302 -5.49 0.64 13.57
CA HIS A 302 -5.52 1.98 12.97
C HIS A 302 -6.68 2.82 13.53
N VAL A 303 -7.89 2.25 13.58
CA VAL A 303 -9.07 2.93 14.16
C VAL A 303 -8.84 3.27 15.63
N GLU A 304 -8.34 2.32 16.42
CA GLU A 304 -8.08 2.51 17.84
C GLU A 304 -7.01 3.57 18.10
N SER A 305 -5.88 3.51 17.38
CA SER A 305 -4.78 4.46 17.55
C SER A 305 -5.17 5.88 17.15
N CYS A 306 -5.81 6.09 15.99
CA CYS A 306 -6.30 7.41 15.60
C CYS A 306 -7.26 7.99 16.63
N ALA A 307 -8.26 7.23 17.09
CA ALA A 307 -9.21 7.71 18.09
C ALA A 307 -8.52 8.05 19.43
N ARG A 308 -7.55 7.25 19.85
CA ARG A 308 -6.77 7.49 21.07
C ARG A 308 -5.96 8.78 21.00
N TYR A 309 -5.25 9.01 19.89
CA TYR A 309 -4.40 10.20 19.75
C TYR A 309 -5.19 11.47 19.46
N GLU A 310 -6.30 11.39 18.71
CA GLU A 310 -7.25 12.49 18.59
C GLU A 310 -7.73 12.96 19.97
N ALA A 311 -8.19 12.03 20.82
CA ALA A 311 -8.62 12.35 22.18
C ALA A 311 -7.48 12.90 23.04
N LEU A 312 -6.28 12.37 22.91
CA LEU A 312 -5.10 12.86 23.63
C LEU A 312 -4.78 14.31 23.26
N TYR A 313 -4.74 14.63 21.97
CA TYR A 313 -4.38 15.97 21.48
C TYR A 313 -5.41 17.01 21.90
N ASN A 314 -6.70 16.67 21.84
CA ASN A 314 -7.77 17.55 22.34
C ASN A 314 -7.62 17.85 23.83
N ARG A 315 -7.33 16.85 24.66
CA ARG A 315 -7.12 17.05 26.11
C ARG A 315 -5.91 17.93 26.41
N ILE A 316 -4.80 17.72 25.69
CA ILE A 316 -3.60 18.56 25.85
C ILE A 316 -3.90 20.00 25.41
N ALA A 317 -4.68 20.20 24.34
CA ALA A 317 -5.12 21.52 23.88
C ALA A 317 -5.95 22.25 24.96
N GLU A 318 -6.84 21.52 25.65
CA GLU A 318 -7.62 22.02 26.79
C GLU A 318 -6.80 22.25 28.07
N GLY A 319 -5.55 21.78 28.11
CA GLY A 319 -4.68 21.86 29.29
C GLY A 319 -4.98 20.80 30.37
N ASP A 320 -5.72 19.74 30.01
CA ASP A 320 -6.00 18.62 30.90
C ASP A 320 -4.90 17.55 30.82
N PHE A 321 -4.04 17.53 31.83
CA PHE A 321 -2.96 16.53 31.96
C PHE A 321 -3.30 15.39 32.93
N SER A 322 -4.52 15.34 33.46
CA SER A 322 -4.89 14.38 34.50
C SER A 322 -4.78 12.93 33.99
N GLY A 323 -4.01 12.09 34.70
CA GLY A 323 -3.87 10.67 34.34
C GLY A 323 -3.16 10.37 33.01
N LEU A 324 -2.52 11.37 32.37
CA LEU A 324 -1.71 11.15 31.16
C LEU A 324 -0.35 10.51 31.44
N ALA A 325 0.23 10.75 32.62
CA ALA A 325 1.53 10.21 33.02
C ALA A 325 1.58 8.68 33.22
N ALA A 326 0.43 7.98 33.17
CA ALA A 326 0.33 6.54 33.40
C ALA A 326 -0.03 5.71 32.16
N LYS A 327 -0.19 6.35 30.99
CA LYS A 327 -0.75 5.71 29.78
C LYS A 327 -0.02 6.04 28.47
N CYS A 328 1.10 6.77 28.52
CA CYS A 328 1.96 7.06 27.37
C CYS A 328 3.20 6.18 27.41
#